data_AF-A0A0R2C5U7-F1
#
_entry.id   AF-A0A0R2C5U7-F1
#
_cell.length_a   1.000
_cell.length_b   1.000
_cell.length_c   1.000
_cell.angle_alpha   90.00
_cell.angle_beta   90.00
_cell.angle_gamma   90.00
#
_symmetry.space_group_name_H-M   'P 1'
#
loop_
_entity.id
_entity.type
_entity.pdbx_description
1 polymer ?
#
loop_
_entity_poly.entity_id
_entity_poly.type
_entity_poly.pdbx_seq_one_letter_code
_entity_poly.pdbx_strand_id
1 'polypeptide(L)'
;MRKIINESRSVWMPLAAIVIMSFIMILPQLITGSTIVGSDGLFHFNRIYDTAKQLSTGHWSYWQSNFGFQQSGRVVNAVYGPYFAYLMGALLVVLRSWYHFQLVTTFAIYLVGGFGMYYLARVAGAKRWPALTAALILMNIGWLPRWGYNQNMTGIGAALLPYALACGVYMVRHRERPIRPVRLAFIMAILLQTHILSTLFAVLALVPFWLVALVRTPRRLRMLGQTTIAVGIATILTANVWGALLLLFSTNHIAYPHAFSLAQNVLQLTVGPGKRNAITLVTAMIMGAQVVLLVARGRRNSRINWGVTVMGGGTLWLASRFCPWVTIGRLVPKLSQLLQFPVRLTSVAFPLMLCGLALSMSTIHWHAHGGPTLLVTALASVAVLGVAVPNVYRMAYRSVQVQHHRVLRNFGALLLVNSSPHTLRSALNSSHPGAILVTAEKHSSDYLPVNGRQGPGTVSPGAVFTQEVLFKHPYFTYTALSGGRLRIRWNETMAGWQTIPVVTYHQTTVTVNGRRLNRNQYYRSRINAPIVQSLAGRNTMVIRFQTPPWTTVLLWLAPVGWLSLAAVVVWRRRNNWRTSSGWIQRNVAHAK
;
A
#
# COMPACT_ATOMS: atom_id res chain seq x y z
N MET A 1 11.07 14.08 -41.68
CA MET A 1 9.95 13.22 -41.19
C MET A 1 10.39 11.88 -40.59
N ARG A 2 11.16 11.00 -41.28
CA ARG A 2 11.57 9.68 -40.73
C ARG A 2 12.29 9.71 -39.36
N LYS A 3 13.14 10.72 -39.10
CA LYS A 3 13.84 10.88 -37.80
C LYS A 3 12.89 11.27 -36.66
N ILE A 4 11.92 12.17 -36.93
CA ILE A 4 10.88 12.59 -35.98
C ILE A 4 9.90 11.44 -35.70
N ILE A 5 9.55 10.65 -36.73
CA ILE A 5 8.72 9.44 -36.59
C ILE A 5 9.48 8.36 -35.81
N ASN A 6 10.78 8.15 -36.06
CA ASN A 6 11.59 7.21 -35.27
C ASN A 6 11.77 7.67 -33.82
N GLU A 7 11.96 8.96 -33.58
CA GLU A 7 12.05 9.53 -32.24
C GLU A 7 10.72 9.41 -31.48
N SER A 8 9.58 9.68 -32.11
CA SER A 8 8.26 9.49 -31.48
C SER A 8 7.97 8.01 -31.19
N ARG A 9 8.15 7.12 -32.18
CA ARG A 9 7.96 5.66 -32.04
C ARG A 9 8.83 5.08 -30.93
N SER A 10 10.04 5.63 -30.74
CA SER A 10 10.99 5.21 -29.71
C SER A 10 10.66 5.67 -28.28
N VAL A 11 9.75 6.63 -28.10
CA VAL A 11 9.26 7.09 -26.77
C VAL A 11 7.93 6.42 -26.41
N TRP A 12 7.05 6.23 -27.39
CA TRP A 12 5.72 5.65 -27.18
C TRP A 12 5.73 4.12 -27.03
N MET A 13 6.70 3.42 -27.61
CA MET A 13 6.76 1.95 -27.54
C MET A 13 6.88 1.40 -26.10
N PRO A 14 7.79 1.90 -25.22
CA PRO A 14 7.82 1.46 -23.82
C PRO A 14 6.53 1.76 -23.06
N LEU A 15 5.87 2.89 -23.38
CA LEU A 15 4.60 3.27 -22.79
C LEU A 15 3.51 2.26 -23.14
N ALA A 16 3.36 1.96 -24.44
CA ALA A 16 2.38 1.01 -24.93
C ALA A 16 2.62 -0.40 -24.36
N ALA A 17 3.87 -0.87 -24.30
CA ALA A 17 4.19 -2.20 -23.77
C ALA A 17 3.81 -2.35 -22.29
N ILE A 18 4.03 -1.32 -21.45
CA ILE A 18 3.61 -1.34 -20.04
C ILE A 18 2.08 -1.33 -19.92
N VAL A 19 1.38 -0.56 -20.75
CA VAL A 19 -0.09 -0.54 -20.80
C VAL A 19 -0.64 -1.90 -21.20
N ILE A 20 -0.12 -2.49 -22.28
CA ILE A 20 -0.51 -3.83 -22.77
C ILE A 20 -0.28 -4.88 -21.69
N MET A 21 0.90 -4.89 -21.05
CA MET A 21 1.18 -5.82 -19.96
C MET A 21 0.19 -5.62 -18.79
N SER A 22 -0.16 -4.38 -18.46
CA SER A 22 -1.16 -4.10 -17.41
C SER A 22 -2.55 -4.67 -17.77
N PHE A 23 -2.95 -4.62 -19.06
CA PHE A 23 -4.18 -5.25 -19.53
C PHE A 23 -4.12 -6.78 -19.48
N ILE A 24 -3.01 -7.39 -19.92
CA ILE A 24 -2.81 -8.85 -19.85
C ILE A 24 -2.99 -9.34 -18.40
N MET A 25 -2.56 -8.56 -17.42
CA MET A 25 -2.66 -8.94 -16.00
C MET A 25 -4.07 -8.95 -15.44
N ILE A 26 -4.98 -8.14 -15.99
CA ILE A 26 -6.39 -8.15 -15.59
C ILE A 26 -7.27 -9.01 -16.50
N LEU A 27 -6.73 -9.48 -17.63
CA LEU A 27 -7.46 -10.29 -18.60
C LEU A 27 -8.16 -11.52 -18.00
N PRO A 28 -7.55 -12.28 -17.07
CA PRO A 28 -8.25 -13.42 -16.48
C PRO A 28 -9.51 -13.02 -15.69
N GLN A 29 -9.50 -11.86 -15.02
CA GLN A 29 -10.67 -11.32 -14.34
C GLN A 29 -11.73 -10.86 -15.34
N LEU A 30 -11.31 -10.23 -16.45
CA LEU A 30 -12.21 -9.83 -17.54
C LEU A 30 -12.94 -11.03 -18.17
N ILE A 31 -12.23 -12.13 -18.38
CA ILE A 31 -12.80 -13.36 -18.97
C ILE A 31 -13.78 -14.04 -17.99
N THR A 32 -13.45 -14.09 -16.71
CA THR A 32 -14.21 -14.85 -15.71
C THR A 32 -15.30 -14.06 -15.00
N GLY A 33 -15.31 -12.72 -15.15
CA GLY A 33 -16.26 -11.83 -14.47
C GLY A 33 -16.18 -11.86 -12.95
N SER A 34 -15.10 -12.36 -12.36
CA SER A 34 -15.03 -12.68 -10.92
C SER A 34 -14.32 -11.61 -10.08
N THR A 35 -14.88 -11.29 -8.92
CA THR A 35 -14.20 -10.53 -7.85
C THR A 35 -13.26 -11.44 -7.06
N ILE A 36 -11.95 -11.17 -7.06
CA ILE A 36 -10.97 -11.96 -6.32
C ILE A 36 -10.91 -11.50 -4.86
N VAL A 37 -11.08 -12.41 -3.89
CA VAL A 37 -10.86 -12.06 -2.46
C VAL A 37 -9.62 -12.76 -1.92
N GLY A 38 -8.61 -11.95 -1.64
CA GLY A 38 -7.36 -12.35 -1.02
C GLY A 38 -7.40 -12.44 0.50
N SER A 39 -6.28 -12.88 1.09
CA SER A 39 -6.13 -12.99 2.55
C SER A 39 -6.31 -11.68 3.33
N ASP A 40 -6.04 -10.54 2.69
CA ASP A 40 -6.23 -9.21 3.27
C ASP A 40 -7.43 -8.47 2.66
N GLY A 41 -8.15 -9.10 1.73
CA GLY A 41 -9.24 -8.49 0.95
C GLY A 41 -10.32 -7.89 1.83
N LEU A 42 -10.95 -8.69 2.70
CA LEU A 42 -12.07 -8.20 3.54
C LEU A 42 -11.68 -7.10 4.53
N PHE A 43 -10.46 -7.12 5.05
CA PHE A 43 -9.99 -6.04 5.91
C PHE A 43 -9.89 -4.71 5.14
N HIS A 44 -9.33 -4.74 3.94
CA HIS A 44 -9.24 -3.54 3.09
C HIS A 44 -10.59 -3.15 2.50
N PHE A 45 -11.46 -4.11 2.18
CA PHE A 45 -12.81 -3.83 1.70
C PHE A 45 -13.64 -3.13 2.76
N ASN A 46 -13.58 -3.55 4.03
CA ASN A 46 -14.22 -2.83 5.14
C ASN A 46 -13.75 -1.37 5.22
N ARG A 47 -12.44 -1.15 5.14
CA ARG A 47 -11.85 0.20 5.15
C ARG A 47 -12.35 1.08 4.01
N ILE A 48 -12.32 0.54 2.79
CA ILE A 48 -12.72 1.25 1.58
C ILE A 48 -14.23 1.51 1.58
N TYR A 49 -15.02 0.50 1.93
CA TYR A 49 -16.48 0.58 2.05
C TYR A 49 -16.90 1.62 3.07
N ASP A 50 -16.22 1.69 4.22
CA ASP A 50 -16.51 2.71 5.23
C ASP A 50 -16.40 4.12 4.65
N THR A 51 -15.28 4.43 3.97
CA THR A 51 -15.11 5.74 3.32
C THR A 51 -16.09 5.97 2.17
N ALA A 52 -16.42 4.94 1.38
CA ALA A 52 -17.40 5.03 0.30
C ALA A 52 -18.82 5.37 0.82
N LYS A 53 -19.21 4.79 1.95
CA LYS A 53 -20.48 5.10 2.61
C LYS A 53 -20.48 6.49 3.24
N GLN A 54 -19.37 6.93 3.84
CA GLN A 54 -19.27 8.31 4.31
C GLN A 54 -19.44 9.32 3.17
N LEU A 55 -18.76 9.09 2.03
CA LEU A 55 -18.84 9.91 0.82
C LEU A 55 -20.27 9.95 0.24
N SER A 56 -20.92 8.79 0.10
CA SER A 56 -22.24 8.69 -0.53
C SER A 56 -23.40 9.14 0.36
N THR A 57 -23.26 9.11 1.68
CA THR A 57 -24.33 9.51 2.62
C THR A 57 -24.14 10.91 3.21
N GLY A 58 -22.95 11.49 3.07
CA GLY A 58 -22.58 12.75 3.75
C GLY A 58 -22.41 12.61 5.26
N HIS A 59 -22.52 11.40 5.83
CA HIS A 59 -22.30 11.14 7.25
C HIS A 59 -20.81 10.89 7.53
N TRP A 60 -20.04 11.98 7.61
CA TRP A 60 -18.59 11.96 7.77
C TRP A 60 -18.13 11.50 9.17
N SER A 61 -17.09 10.66 9.19
CA SER A 61 -16.40 10.21 10.41
C SER A 61 -14.94 9.90 10.10
N TYR A 62 -14.04 10.85 10.37
CA TYR A 62 -12.60 10.64 10.14
C TYR A 62 -12.02 9.51 11.02
N TRP A 63 -12.48 9.43 12.26
CA TRP A 63 -11.93 8.51 13.27
C TRP A 63 -12.62 7.15 13.24
N GLN A 64 -13.92 7.13 13.54
CA GLN A 64 -14.66 5.89 13.78
C GLN A 64 -15.21 5.33 12.47
N SER A 65 -15.02 4.04 12.24
CA SER A 65 -15.73 3.31 11.19
C SER A 65 -17.18 3.07 11.61
N ASN A 66 -18.08 3.85 11.01
CA ASN A 66 -19.52 3.82 11.29
C ASN A 66 -20.31 2.97 10.27
N PHE A 67 -19.64 2.53 9.20
CA PHE A 67 -20.23 1.73 8.12
C PHE A 67 -19.45 0.44 7.84
N GLY A 68 -18.12 0.49 7.89
CA GLY A 68 -17.27 -0.71 7.82
C GLY A 68 -17.06 -1.37 9.17
N PHE A 69 -16.47 -2.57 9.17
CA PHE A 69 -16.14 -3.37 10.35
C PHE A 69 -17.34 -3.59 11.28
N GLN A 70 -18.47 -3.99 10.70
CA GLN A 70 -19.73 -4.22 11.44
C GLN A 70 -20.13 -3.00 12.28
N GLN A 71 -19.87 -1.80 11.73
CA GLN A 71 -20.23 -0.53 12.36
C GLN A 71 -19.71 -0.43 13.80
N SER A 72 -18.56 -1.05 14.07
CA SER A 72 -18.05 -1.25 15.43
C SER A 72 -17.43 0.00 16.06
N GLY A 73 -17.28 1.10 15.32
CA GLY A 73 -16.62 2.31 15.81
C GLY A 73 -15.09 2.20 15.88
N ARG A 74 -14.50 1.16 15.28
CA ARG A 74 -13.03 0.99 15.20
C ARG A 74 -12.37 2.18 14.52
N VAL A 75 -11.16 2.53 14.96
CA VAL A 75 -10.35 3.61 14.39
C VAL A 75 -9.23 3.00 13.56
N VAL A 76 -9.55 2.62 12.32
CA VAL A 76 -8.58 1.97 11.39
C VAL A 76 -8.08 2.95 10.33
N ASN A 77 -8.99 3.60 9.59
CA ASN A 77 -8.61 4.45 8.46
C ASN A 77 -7.81 5.68 8.89
N ALA A 78 -8.06 6.24 10.08
CA ALA A 78 -7.32 7.37 10.61
C ALA A 78 -5.80 7.10 10.74
N VAL A 79 -5.41 5.86 11.02
CA VAL A 79 -4.00 5.45 11.24
C VAL A 79 -3.42 4.60 10.12
N TYR A 80 -4.23 4.20 9.15
CA TYR A 80 -3.81 3.39 8.02
C TYR A 80 -4.13 4.12 6.72
N GLY A 81 -3.38 5.17 6.40
CA GLY A 81 -3.47 5.85 5.11
C GLY A 81 -4.87 6.40 4.78
N PRO A 82 -5.36 7.41 5.53
CA PRO A 82 -6.73 7.92 5.44
C PRO A 82 -7.07 8.48 4.05
N TYR A 83 -6.20 9.29 3.45
CA TYR A 83 -6.48 9.86 2.12
C TYR A 83 -6.51 8.82 1.03
N PHE A 84 -5.64 7.82 1.12
CA PHE A 84 -5.69 6.69 0.19
C PHE A 84 -6.97 5.88 0.36
N ALA A 85 -7.46 5.69 1.61
CA ALA A 85 -8.75 5.07 1.86
C ALA A 85 -9.90 5.86 1.22
N TYR A 86 -9.97 7.18 1.40
CA TYR A 86 -10.99 8.02 0.76
C TYR A 86 -10.90 8.04 -0.77
N LEU A 87 -9.69 8.04 -1.35
CA LEU A 87 -9.49 7.91 -2.79
C LEU A 87 -10.08 6.58 -3.30
N MET A 88 -9.77 5.48 -2.63
CA MET A 88 -10.33 4.17 -2.96
C MET A 88 -11.84 4.10 -2.72
N GLY A 89 -12.35 4.75 -1.68
CA GLY A 89 -13.77 4.86 -1.39
C GLY A 89 -14.52 5.62 -2.48
N ALA A 90 -13.97 6.74 -2.95
CA ALA A 90 -14.53 7.52 -4.06
C ALA A 90 -14.56 6.69 -5.36
N LEU A 91 -13.48 5.95 -5.66
CA LEU A 91 -13.47 5.01 -6.77
C LEU A 91 -14.56 3.95 -6.63
N LEU A 92 -14.76 3.38 -5.42
CA LEU A 92 -15.82 2.40 -5.19
C LEU A 92 -17.22 2.98 -5.35
N VAL A 93 -17.45 4.24 -4.93
CA VAL A 93 -18.74 4.94 -5.14
C VAL A 93 -19.04 5.06 -6.64
N VAL A 94 -18.04 5.44 -7.44
CA VAL A 94 -18.19 5.59 -8.89
C VAL A 94 -18.39 4.23 -9.58
N LEU A 95 -17.60 3.23 -9.20
CA LEU A 95 -17.55 1.92 -9.87
C LEU A 95 -18.63 0.94 -9.39
N ARG A 96 -19.28 1.23 -8.25
CA ARG A 96 -20.43 0.55 -7.65
C ARG A 96 -20.29 -0.94 -7.32
N SER A 97 -19.29 -1.65 -7.83
CA SER A 97 -19.03 -3.06 -7.50
C SER A 97 -17.55 -3.34 -7.23
N TRP A 98 -17.28 -4.37 -6.44
CA TRP A 98 -15.91 -4.81 -6.16
C TRP A 98 -15.19 -5.30 -7.41
N TYR A 99 -15.91 -5.91 -8.35
CA TYR A 99 -15.37 -6.36 -9.62
C TYR A 99 -14.74 -5.20 -10.42
N HIS A 100 -15.53 -4.16 -10.74
CA HIS A 100 -15.04 -3.00 -11.49
C HIS A 100 -13.96 -2.25 -10.71
N PHE A 101 -14.14 -2.12 -9.39
CA PHE A 101 -13.14 -1.53 -8.50
C PHE A 101 -11.79 -2.25 -8.59
N GLN A 102 -11.78 -3.58 -8.56
CA GLN A 102 -10.54 -4.36 -8.65
C GLN A 102 -9.88 -4.28 -10.02
N LEU A 103 -10.66 -4.32 -11.10
CA LEU A 103 -10.10 -4.17 -12.45
C LEU A 103 -9.36 -2.84 -12.59
N VAL A 104 -10.02 -1.73 -12.22
CA VAL A 104 -9.45 -0.38 -12.32
C VAL A 104 -8.22 -0.22 -11.42
N THR A 105 -8.33 -0.63 -10.16
CA THR A 105 -7.22 -0.45 -9.21
C THR A 105 -6.03 -1.35 -9.52
N THR A 106 -6.28 -2.61 -9.91
CA THR A 106 -5.22 -3.54 -10.31
C THR A 106 -4.51 -3.03 -11.55
N PHE A 107 -5.25 -2.65 -12.58
CA PHE A 107 -4.67 -2.03 -13.78
C PHE A 107 -3.79 -0.81 -13.43
N ALA A 108 -4.31 0.11 -12.61
CA ALA A 108 -3.58 1.31 -12.21
C ALA A 108 -2.29 0.99 -11.44
N ILE A 109 -2.29 -0.01 -10.56
CA ILE A 109 -1.11 -0.38 -9.76
C ILE A 109 -0.02 -1.02 -10.63
N TYR A 110 -0.40 -1.90 -11.56
CA TYR A 110 0.54 -2.46 -12.53
C TYR A 110 1.15 -1.36 -13.41
N LEU A 111 0.31 -0.43 -13.87
CA LEU A 111 0.72 0.70 -14.70
C LEU A 111 1.72 1.60 -13.96
N VAL A 112 1.39 2.02 -12.72
CA VAL A 112 2.25 2.84 -11.86
C VAL A 112 3.56 2.13 -11.55
N GLY A 113 3.52 0.84 -11.20
CA GLY A 113 4.73 0.08 -10.89
C GLY A 113 5.65 -0.12 -12.09
N GLY A 114 5.07 -0.42 -13.26
CA GLY A 114 5.81 -0.53 -14.52
C GLY A 114 6.50 0.78 -14.90
N PHE A 115 5.77 1.91 -14.86
CA PHE A 115 6.38 3.22 -15.10
C PHE A 115 7.43 3.59 -14.07
N GLY A 116 7.19 3.30 -12.79
CA GLY A 116 8.15 3.55 -11.73
C GLY A 116 9.48 2.86 -11.98
N MET A 117 9.43 1.58 -12.36
CA MET A 117 10.64 0.80 -12.66
C MET A 117 11.35 1.29 -13.93
N TYR A 118 10.60 1.56 -14.99
CA TYR A 118 11.15 2.13 -16.21
C TYR A 118 11.82 3.48 -15.92
N TYR A 119 11.15 4.35 -15.16
CA TYR A 119 11.67 5.66 -14.74
C TYR A 119 12.93 5.53 -13.91
N LEU A 120 12.96 4.65 -12.90
CA LEU A 120 14.15 4.36 -12.09
C LEU A 120 15.35 3.99 -12.95
N ALA A 121 15.19 3.00 -13.84
CA ALA A 121 16.26 2.54 -14.72
C ALA A 121 16.75 3.66 -15.68
N ARG A 122 15.82 4.46 -16.22
CA ARG A 122 16.16 5.60 -17.09
C ARG A 122 16.90 6.71 -16.33
N VAL A 123 16.48 7.03 -15.11
CA VAL A 123 17.19 7.99 -14.23
C VAL A 123 18.59 7.48 -13.87
N ALA A 124 18.77 6.16 -13.73
CA ALA A 124 20.07 5.55 -13.49
C ALA A 124 21.01 5.60 -14.72
N GLY A 125 20.46 5.77 -15.91
CA GLY A 125 21.20 5.86 -17.17
C GLY A 125 21.12 4.61 -18.05
N ALA A 126 20.25 3.65 -17.73
CA ALA A 126 20.02 2.50 -18.61
C ALA A 126 19.39 2.95 -19.94
N LYS A 127 19.67 2.25 -21.04
CA LYS A 127 19.02 2.39 -22.36
C LYS A 127 17.52 2.08 -22.25
N ARG A 128 16.73 2.42 -23.28
CA ARG A 128 15.26 2.29 -23.23
C ARG A 128 14.79 0.84 -23.18
N TRP A 129 15.34 -0.04 -24.03
CA TRP A 129 14.91 -1.43 -24.07
C TRP A 129 15.23 -2.22 -22.78
N PRO A 130 16.42 -2.11 -22.14
CA PRO A 130 16.66 -2.82 -20.87
C PRO A 130 15.82 -2.26 -19.73
N ALA A 131 15.58 -0.95 -19.73
CA ALA A 131 14.67 -0.34 -18.77
C ALA A 131 13.23 -0.87 -18.94
N LEU A 132 12.78 -1.08 -20.17
CA LEU A 132 11.48 -1.70 -20.46
C LEU A 132 11.47 -3.16 -19.99
N THR A 133 12.49 -3.96 -20.30
CA THR A 133 12.60 -5.34 -19.82
C THR A 133 12.52 -5.41 -18.30
N ALA A 134 13.28 -4.56 -17.59
CA ALA A 134 13.24 -4.50 -16.13
C ALA A 134 11.84 -4.12 -15.60
N ALA A 135 11.13 -3.21 -16.27
CA ALA A 135 9.76 -2.84 -15.91
C ALA A 135 8.78 -4.01 -16.08
N LEU A 136 8.82 -4.68 -17.24
CA LEU A 136 7.96 -5.84 -17.52
C LEU A 136 8.24 -7.00 -16.56
N ILE A 137 9.49 -7.19 -16.14
CA ILE A 137 9.83 -8.17 -15.10
C ILE A 137 9.24 -7.75 -13.75
N LEU A 138 9.47 -6.51 -13.28
CA LEU A 138 8.99 -6.06 -11.97
C LEU A 138 7.46 -6.19 -11.84
N MET A 139 6.73 -5.85 -12.91
CA MET A 139 5.27 -5.98 -12.97
C MET A 139 4.81 -7.40 -12.63
N ASN A 140 5.65 -8.43 -12.82
CA ASN A 140 5.26 -9.82 -12.69
C ASN A 140 5.89 -10.57 -11.51
N ILE A 141 6.67 -9.90 -10.65
CA ILE A 141 7.38 -10.55 -9.53
C ILE A 141 7.14 -9.87 -8.19
N GLY A 142 7.41 -10.60 -7.11
CA GLY A 142 7.43 -10.06 -5.75
C GLY A 142 6.07 -9.59 -5.26
N TRP A 143 6.04 -8.42 -4.64
CA TRP A 143 4.84 -7.90 -3.96
C TRP A 143 3.88 -7.14 -4.86
N LEU A 144 4.34 -6.56 -5.97
CA LEU A 144 3.50 -5.73 -6.86
C LEU A 144 2.26 -6.51 -7.35
N PRO A 145 2.39 -7.74 -7.89
CA PRO A 145 1.22 -8.51 -8.33
C PRO A 145 0.18 -8.83 -7.26
N ARG A 146 0.60 -8.85 -5.99
CA ARG A 146 -0.23 -9.33 -4.88
C ARG A 146 -1.37 -8.38 -4.54
N TRP A 147 -1.38 -7.16 -5.05
CA TRP A 147 -2.60 -6.35 -4.96
C TRP A 147 -3.75 -7.03 -5.71
N GLY A 148 -3.51 -7.45 -6.95
CA GLY A 148 -4.58 -7.96 -7.81
C GLY A 148 -5.15 -9.30 -7.31
N TYR A 149 -4.31 -10.22 -6.87
CA TYR A 149 -4.79 -11.54 -6.43
C TYR A 149 -4.91 -11.73 -4.91
N ASN A 150 -4.40 -10.80 -4.10
CA ASN A 150 -4.35 -10.95 -2.64
C ASN A 150 -4.72 -9.68 -1.83
N GLN A 151 -4.89 -8.53 -2.51
CA GLN A 151 -5.17 -7.21 -1.92
C GLN A 151 -4.18 -6.77 -0.84
N ASN A 152 -2.91 -7.19 -0.93
CA ASN A 152 -1.89 -6.77 0.03
C ASN A 152 -1.49 -5.29 -0.23
N MET A 153 -1.57 -4.43 0.78
CA MET A 153 -1.13 -3.02 0.68
C MET A 153 0.37 -2.87 0.38
N THR A 154 1.19 -3.85 0.75
CA THR A 154 2.60 -3.89 0.33
C THR A 154 2.76 -3.91 -1.19
N GLY A 155 1.78 -4.44 -1.95
CA GLY A 155 1.81 -4.40 -3.41
C GLY A 155 1.72 -2.99 -3.98
N ILE A 156 0.88 -2.13 -3.41
CA ILE A 156 0.83 -0.70 -3.77
C ILE A 156 2.14 -0.02 -3.40
N GLY A 157 2.66 -0.30 -2.20
CA GLY A 157 3.98 0.19 -1.79
C GLY A 157 5.10 -0.21 -2.75
N ALA A 158 5.09 -1.45 -3.24
CA ALA A 158 6.05 -1.95 -4.22
C ALA A 158 5.93 -1.26 -5.59
N ALA A 159 4.73 -0.83 -5.99
CA ALA A 159 4.56 -0.03 -7.20
C ALA A 159 5.12 1.40 -7.06
N LEU A 160 5.09 1.97 -5.85
CA LEU A 160 5.56 3.33 -5.57
C LEU A 160 7.07 3.40 -5.25
N LEU A 161 7.66 2.34 -4.67
CA LEU A 161 9.06 2.31 -4.25
C LEU A 161 10.08 2.65 -5.35
N PRO A 162 9.93 2.20 -6.61
CA PRO A 162 10.85 2.59 -7.69
C PRO A 162 11.00 4.11 -7.86
N TYR A 163 9.95 4.90 -7.62
CA TYR A 163 10.01 6.36 -7.70
C TYR A 163 10.82 6.98 -6.55
N ALA A 164 10.72 6.40 -5.34
CA ALA A 164 11.56 6.81 -4.21
C ALA A 164 13.02 6.46 -4.48
N LEU A 165 13.30 5.24 -4.95
CA LEU A 165 14.65 4.81 -5.33
C LEU A 165 15.23 5.67 -6.47
N ALA A 166 14.40 6.15 -7.40
CA ALA A 166 14.83 7.06 -8.45
C ALA A 166 15.33 8.40 -7.88
N CYS A 167 14.76 8.86 -6.75
CA CYS A 167 15.29 10.00 -6.01
C CYS A 167 16.66 9.68 -5.41
N GLY A 168 16.86 8.48 -4.84
CA GLY A 168 18.17 8.04 -4.33
C GLY A 168 19.25 8.00 -5.42
N VAL A 169 18.94 7.39 -6.56
CA VAL A 169 19.84 7.38 -7.72
C VAL A 169 20.14 8.80 -8.20
N TYR A 170 19.13 9.68 -8.24
CA TYR A 170 19.29 11.09 -8.60
C TYR A 170 20.30 11.80 -7.68
N MET A 171 20.24 11.56 -6.36
CA MET A 171 21.17 12.15 -5.38
C MET A 171 22.63 11.82 -5.72
N VAL A 172 22.92 10.57 -6.03
CA VAL A 172 24.30 10.13 -6.31
C VAL A 172 24.80 10.63 -7.66
N ARG A 173 23.90 10.85 -8.63
CA ARG A 173 24.26 11.34 -9.98
C ARG A 173 24.55 12.84 -10.02
N HIS A 174 23.88 13.65 -9.22
CA HIS A 174 23.90 15.12 -9.34
C HIS A 174 24.62 15.77 -8.17
N ARG A 175 25.95 15.86 -8.25
CA ARG A 175 26.79 16.33 -7.12
C ARG A 175 26.47 17.75 -6.66
N GLU A 176 26.15 18.68 -7.55
CA GLU A 176 25.93 20.09 -7.16
C GLU A 176 24.57 20.36 -6.52
N ARG A 177 23.55 19.60 -6.94
CA ARG A 177 22.17 19.71 -6.43
C ARG A 177 21.58 18.30 -6.26
N PRO A 178 22.05 17.52 -5.26
CA PRO A 178 21.64 16.13 -5.08
C PRO A 178 20.16 15.98 -4.73
N ILE A 179 19.56 16.97 -4.06
CA ILE A 179 18.20 16.90 -3.54
C ILE A 179 17.27 17.81 -4.34
N ARG A 180 16.13 17.25 -4.75
CA ARG A 180 14.98 17.99 -5.29
C ARG A 180 13.85 17.94 -4.24
N PRO A 181 13.75 18.92 -3.33
CA PRO A 181 12.93 18.79 -2.12
C PRO A 181 11.48 18.44 -2.41
N VAL A 182 10.86 19.16 -3.34
CA VAL A 182 9.46 18.96 -3.73
C VAL A 182 9.20 17.54 -4.26
N ARG A 183 10.11 17.01 -5.10
CA ARG A 183 9.93 15.66 -5.68
C ARG A 183 10.07 14.57 -4.62
N LEU A 184 11.09 14.69 -3.77
CA LEU A 184 11.33 13.75 -2.68
C LEU A 184 10.17 13.79 -1.66
N ALA A 185 9.76 14.99 -1.24
CA ALA A 185 8.65 15.17 -0.33
C ALA A 185 7.34 14.59 -0.89
N PHE A 186 7.05 14.85 -2.16
CA PHE A 186 5.83 14.35 -2.82
C PHE A 186 5.76 12.82 -2.82
N ILE A 187 6.80 12.12 -3.27
CA ILE A 187 6.76 10.64 -3.29
C ILE A 187 6.73 10.04 -1.88
N MET A 188 7.46 10.63 -0.93
CA MET A 188 7.45 10.17 0.46
C MET A 188 6.10 10.42 1.13
N ALA A 189 5.45 11.55 0.83
CA ALA A 189 4.11 11.86 1.34
C ALA A 189 3.05 10.91 0.76
N ILE A 190 3.09 10.59 -0.55
CA ILE A 190 2.20 9.58 -1.15
C ILE A 190 2.40 8.22 -0.48
N LEU A 191 3.64 7.78 -0.32
CA LEU A 191 3.96 6.52 0.36
C LEU A 191 3.40 6.50 1.78
N LEU A 192 3.56 7.58 2.55
CA LEU A 192 3.12 7.64 3.95
C LEU A 192 1.59 7.71 4.07
N GLN A 193 0.92 8.42 3.16
CA GLN A 193 -0.54 8.44 3.04
C GLN A 193 -1.14 7.11 2.55
N THR A 194 -0.31 6.19 2.05
CA THR A 194 -0.76 4.90 1.52
C THR A 194 -0.42 3.75 2.48
N HIS A 195 0.85 3.64 2.87
CA HIS A 195 1.37 2.51 3.65
C HIS A 195 2.66 2.88 4.41
N ILE A 196 2.54 2.99 5.73
CA ILE A 196 3.63 3.41 6.64
C ILE A 196 4.85 2.48 6.52
N LEU A 197 4.66 1.16 6.52
CA LEU A 197 5.78 0.21 6.48
C LEU A 197 6.60 0.32 5.17
N SER A 198 5.94 0.55 4.02
CA SER A 198 6.66 0.79 2.76
C SER A 198 7.41 2.13 2.76
N THR A 199 6.90 3.11 3.48
CA THR A 199 7.60 4.40 3.69
C THR A 199 8.88 4.20 4.50
N LEU A 200 8.83 3.39 5.56
CA LEU A 200 10.02 3.04 6.33
C LEU A 200 11.07 2.35 5.45
N PHE A 201 10.67 1.39 4.61
CA PHE A 201 11.59 0.77 3.65
C PHE A 201 12.18 1.78 2.66
N ALA A 202 11.40 2.75 2.18
CA ALA A 202 11.90 3.81 1.32
C ALA A 202 12.95 4.68 2.03
N VAL A 203 12.69 5.09 3.28
CA VAL A 203 13.66 5.85 4.09
C VAL A 203 14.95 5.06 4.25
N LEU A 204 14.87 3.81 4.72
CA LEU A 204 16.05 2.97 4.92
C LEU A 204 16.84 2.75 3.63
N ALA A 205 16.15 2.57 2.50
CA ALA A 205 16.80 2.43 1.20
C ALA A 205 17.45 3.73 0.70
N LEU A 206 16.92 4.90 1.07
CA LEU A 206 17.45 6.21 0.68
C LEU A 206 18.67 6.64 1.49
N VAL A 207 18.83 6.18 2.73
CA VAL A 207 19.95 6.56 3.61
C VAL A 207 21.32 6.31 2.95
N PRO A 208 21.63 5.12 2.39
CA PRO A 208 22.92 4.89 1.73
C PRO A 208 23.16 5.83 0.54
N PHE A 209 22.14 6.09 -0.29
CA PHE A 209 22.26 7.05 -1.40
C PHE A 209 22.57 8.46 -0.89
N TRP A 210 21.90 8.86 0.19
CA TRP A 210 22.07 10.16 0.83
C TRP A 210 23.47 10.31 1.42
N LEU A 211 23.99 9.30 2.12
CA LEU A 211 25.36 9.28 2.67
C LEU A 211 26.41 9.39 1.56
N VAL A 212 26.29 8.60 0.50
CA VAL A 212 27.21 8.67 -0.64
C VAL A 212 27.17 10.04 -1.31
N ALA A 213 25.98 10.64 -1.44
CA ALA A 213 25.82 11.96 -2.01
C ALA A 213 26.38 13.07 -1.09
N LEU A 214 26.23 12.95 0.22
CA LEU A 214 26.77 13.88 1.21
C LEU A 214 28.30 13.94 1.17
N VAL A 215 28.95 12.78 1.05
CA VAL A 215 30.41 12.69 0.93
C VAL A 215 30.91 13.30 -0.38
N ARG A 216 30.15 13.14 -1.48
CA ARG A 216 30.56 13.56 -2.82
C ARG A 216 30.16 14.97 -3.24
N THR A 217 29.24 15.61 -2.53
CA THR A 217 28.78 16.96 -2.91
C THR A 217 29.75 18.03 -2.40
N PRO A 218 30.09 19.04 -3.24
CA PRO A 218 30.83 20.21 -2.76
C PRO A 218 29.97 21.13 -1.87
N ARG A 219 28.63 20.97 -1.86
CA ARG A 219 27.69 21.88 -1.17
C ARG A 219 26.90 21.16 -0.07
N ARG A 220 27.60 20.63 0.94
CA ARG A 220 27.03 19.80 2.02
C ARG A 220 25.91 20.51 2.80
N LEU A 221 26.13 21.75 3.23
CA LEU A 221 25.13 22.54 3.97
C LEU A 221 23.85 22.77 3.16
N ARG A 222 24.00 23.06 1.86
CA ARG A 222 22.85 23.21 0.96
C ARG A 222 22.07 21.90 0.80
N MET A 223 22.78 20.76 0.69
CA MET A 223 22.16 19.44 0.64
C MET A 223 21.37 19.16 1.92
N LEU A 224 21.95 19.44 3.10
CA LEU A 224 21.27 19.31 4.39
C LEU A 224 20.01 20.18 4.45
N GLY A 225 20.10 21.47 4.13
CA GLY A 225 18.93 22.36 4.09
C GLY A 225 17.84 21.89 3.12
N GLN A 226 18.22 21.38 1.94
CA GLN A 226 17.27 20.81 0.98
C GLN A 226 16.61 19.52 1.49
N THR A 227 17.36 18.66 2.20
CA THR A 227 16.81 17.49 2.88
C THR A 227 15.83 17.91 3.97
N THR A 228 16.18 18.89 4.81
CA THR A 228 15.29 19.42 5.86
C THR A 228 14.01 20.00 5.27
N ILE A 229 14.09 20.76 4.17
CA ILE A 229 12.91 21.26 3.45
C ILE A 229 12.05 20.10 2.94
N ALA A 230 12.66 19.05 2.38
CA ALA A 230 11.92 17.89 1.89
C ALA A 230 11.17 17.17 3.01
N VAL A 231 11.83 16.99 4.16
CA VAL A 231 11.24 16.40 5.37
C VAL A 231 10.10 17.30 5.88
N GLY A 232 10.32 18.61 6.02
CA GLY A 232 9.30 19.55 6.46
C GLY A 232 8.04 19.54 5.58
N ILE A 233 8.20 19.57 4.25
CA ILE A 233 7.08 19.45 3.32
C ILE A 233 6.38 18.10 3.49
N ALA A 234 7.12 16.99 3.55
CA ALA A 234 6.52 15.66 3.70
C ALA A 234 5.73 15.54 5.02
N THR A 235 6.26 16.07 6.12
CA THR A 235 5.59 16.11 7.43
C THR A 235 4.30 16.92 7.38
N ILE A 236 4.29 18.10 6.74
CA ILE A 236 3.08 18.91 6.56
C ILE A 236 2.03 18.13 5.75
N LEU A 237 2.41 17.57 4.60
CA LEU A 237 1.51 16.81 3.72
C LEU A 237 0.96 15.52 4.36
N THR A 238 1.53 15.10 5.49
CA THR A 238 1.18 13.88 6.22
C THR A 238 0.81 14.13 7.68
N ALA A 239 0.59 15.40 8.04
CA ALA A 239 0.31 15.81 9.41
C ALA A 239 -0.92 15.10 9.99
N ASN A 240 -1.91 14.79 9.17
CA ASN A 240 -3.10 14.03 9.53
C ASN A 240 -2.80 12.58 9.97
N VAL A 241 -1.80 11.94 9.38
CA VAL A 241 -1.36 10.58 9.75
C VAL A 241 -0.62 10.64 11.08
N TRP A 242 0.33 11.57 11.22
CA TRP A 242 1.09 11.74 12.46
C TRP A 242 0.20 12.14 13.63
N GLY A 243 -0.71 13.10 13.44
CA GLY A 243 -1.67 13.51 14.46
C GLY A 243 -2.57 12.36 14.91
N ALA A 244 -3.01 11.51 13.98
CA ALA A 244 -3.80 10.33 14.30
C ALA A 244 -3.02 9.27 15.09
N LEU A 245 -1.80 8.97 14.67
CA LEU A 245 -0.92 8.04 15.37
C LEU A 245 -0.57 8.55 16.77
N LEU A 246 -0.13 9.80 16.89
CA LEU A 246 0.23 10.43 18.16
C LEU A 246 -0.96 10.41 19.13
N LEU A 247 -2.15 10.82 18.69
CA LEU A 247 -3.33 10.82 19.55
C LEU A 247 -3.69 9.42 20.01
N LEU A 248 -3.81 8.45 19.09
CA LEU A 248 -4.26 7.12 19.46
C LEU A 248 -3.26 6.40 20.36
N PHE A 249 -1.97 6.42 20.03
CA PHE A 249 -0.96 5.68 20.78
C PHE A 249 -0.53 6.36 22.09
N SER A 250 -0.74 7.67 22.26
CA SER A 250 -0.42 8.36 23.53
C SER A 250 -1.49 8.20 24.60
N THR A 251 -2.76 8.07 24.21
CA THR A 251 -3.88 8.03 25.17
C THR A 251 -4.57 6.67 25.27
N ASN A 252 -4.24 5.72 24.39
CA ASN A 252 -4.84 4.39 24.37
C ASN A 252 -3.76 3.33 24.29
N HIS A 253 -4.01 2.19 24.94
CA HIS A 253 -3.30 0.96 24.65
C HIS A 253 -3.95 0.32 23.42
N ILE A 254 -3.19 0.24 22.34
CA ILE A 254 -3.67 -0.25 21.04
C ILE A 254 -3.04 -1.62 20.77
N ALA A 255 -3.85 -2.59 20.35
CA ALA A 255 -3.38 -3.89 19.91
C ALA A 255 -2.44 -3.76 18.71
N TYR A 256 -1.25 -4.32 18.84
CA TYR A 256 -0.35 -4.49 17.71
C TYR A 256 -0.93 -5.49 16.70
N PRO A 257 -0.51 -5.40 15.43
CA PRO A 257 -0.77 -6.45 14.46
C PRO A 257 -0.31 -7.82 14.97
N HIS A 258 -0.95 -8.88 14.45
CA HIS A 258 -0.60 -10.26 14.83
C HIS A 258 0.89 -10.54 14.63
N ALA A 259 1.50 -11.21 15.61
CA ALA A 259 2.91 -11.60 15.56
C ALA A 259 3.09 -12.78 14.61
N PHE A 260 4.08 -12.71 13.72
CA PHE A 260 4.45 -13.81 12.84
C PHE A 260 5.90 -14.23 13.05
N SER A 261 6.17 -15.53 12.88
CA SER A 261 7.54 -16.05 12.89
C SER A 261 8.34 -15.42 11.77
N LEU A 262 9.37 -14.64 12.13
CA LEU A 262 10.25 -13.98 11.16
C LEU A 262 10.96 -15.01 10.27
N ALA A 263 11.51 -16.06 10.88
CA ALA A 263 12.26 -17.10 10.19
C ALA A 263 11.42 -17.90 9.19
N GLN A 264 10.14 -18.14 9.47
CA GLN A 264 9.25 -18.83 8.53
C GLN A 264 8.77 -17.92 7.38
N ASN A 265 8.86 -16.61 7.55
CA ASN A 265 8.40 -15.62 6.57
C ASN A 265 9.55 -14.91 5.84
N VAL A 266 10.70 -15.59 5.72
CA VAL A 266 11.83 -15.21 4.87
C VAL A 266 11.62 -15.70 3.43
N LEU A 267 12.32 -15.09 2.48
CA LEU A 267 12.35 -15.50 1.08
C LEU A 267 12.94 -16.92 0.94
N GLN A 268 12.18 -17.81 0.31
CA GLN A 268 12.53 -19.21 0.05
C GLN A 268 12.42 -19.53 -1.43
N LEU A 269 13.38 -20.28 -1.97
CA LEU A 269 13.32 -20.74 -3.37
C LEU A 269 12.21 -21.79 -3.53
N THR A 270 11.42 -21.67 -4.60
CA THR A 270 10.42 -22.68 -4.96
C THR A 270 10.41 -22.95 -6.46
N VAL A 271 10.01 -24.17 -6.82
CA VAL A 271 9.85 -24.62 -8.20
C VAL A 271 8.37 -24.60 -8.64
N GLY A 272 7.41 -24.45 -7.71
CA GLY A 272 5.96 -24.50 -7.98
C GLY A 272 5.19 -23.20 -7.69
N PRO A 273 3.83 -23.24 -7.66
CA PRO A 273 3.01 -22.09 -7.27
C PRO A 273 3.31 -21.68 -5.83
N GLY A 274 4.23 -20.73 -5.71
CA GLY A 274 4.83 -20.35 -4.45
C GLY A 274 3.87 -19.69 -3.45
N LYS A 275 4.07 -20.04 -2.18
CA LYS A 275 3.51 -19.34 -1.02
C LYS A 275 3.96 -17.88 -0.99
N ARG A 276 3.46 -17.11 -0.01
CA ARG A 276 3.73 -15.66 0.10
C ARG A 276 5.23 -15.31 0.10
N ASN A 277 6.02 -16.19 0.64
CA ASN A 277 7.43 -16.05 0.94
C ASN A 277 8.34 -16.68 -0.13
N ALA A 278 7.82 -16.95 -1.33
CA ALA A 278 8.55 -17.71 -2.34
C ALA A 278 9.14 -16.85 -3.49
N ILE A 279 10.37 -17.15 -3.89
CA ILE A 279 10.99 -16.70 -5.15
C ILE A 279 10.96 -17.85 -6.17
N THR A 280 10.51 -17.58 -7.39
CA THR A 280 10.55 -18.58 -8.47
C THR A 280 11.99 -18.77 -8.95
N LEU A 281 12.31 -19.96 -9.46
CA LEU A 281 13.61 -20.24 -10.05
C LEU A 281 14.00 -19.20 -11.13
N VAL A 282 13.07 -18.85 -12.02
CA VAL A 282 13.29 -17.82 -13.05
C VAL A 282 13.67 -16.47 -12.43
N THR A 283 12.95 -16.03 -11.40
CA THR A 283 13.27 -14.76 -10.72
C THR A 283 14.64 -14.84 -10.06
N ALA A 284 14.98 -15.96 -9.41
CA ALA A 284 16.29 -16.16 -8.81
C ALA A 284 17.42 -16.13 -9.86
N MET A 285 17.21 -16.77 -11.03
CA MET A 285 18.14 -16.71 -12.16
C MET A 285 18.32 -15.30 -12.69
N ILE A 286 17.25 -14.50 -12.79
CA ILE A 286 17.35 -13.08 -13.19
C ILE A 286 18.21 -12.29 -12.18
N MET A 287 18.00 -12.49 -10.88
CA MET A 287 18.81 -11.82 -9.85
C MET A 287 20.27 -12.28 -9.89
N GLY A 288 20.51 -13.59 -10.07
CA GLY A 288 21.85 -14.16 -10.21
C GLY A 288 22.57 -13.68 -11.46
N ALA A 289 21.87 -13.61 -12.60
CA ALA A 289 22.41 -13.10 -13.86
C ALA A 289 22.91 -11.66 -13.72
N GLN A 290 22.23 -10.81 -12.94
CA GLN A 290 22.74 -9.48 -12.66
C GLN A 290 24.06 -9.50 -11.89
N VAL A 291 24.21 -10.37 -10.88
CA VAL A 291 25.48 -10.51 -10.14
C VAL A 291 26.59 -10.99 -11.08
N VAL A 292 26.32 -11.99 -11.90
CA VAL A 292 27.28 -12.52 -12.89
C VAL A 292 27.70 -11.43 -13.88
N LEU A 293 26.74 -10.70 -14.47
CA LEU A 293 27.03 -9.61 -15.40
C LEU A 293 27.80 -8.46 -14.75
N LEU A 294 27.54 -8.18 -13.47
CA LEU A 294 28.26 -7.16 -12.72
C LEU A 294 29.74 -7.54 -12.58
N VAL A 295 30.01 -8.77 -12.15
CA VAL A 295 31.37 -9.30 -11.92
C VAL A 295 32.11 -9.49 -13.24
N ALA A 296 31.51 -10.17 -14.22
CA ALA A 296 32.13 -10.48 -15.51
C ALA A 296 32.57 -9.23 -16.29
N ARG A 297 31.87 -8.10 -16.10
CA ARG A 297 32.20 -6.83 -16.77
C ARG A 297 32.99 -5.86 -15.89
N GLY A 298 33.19 -6.18 -14.61
CA GLY A 298 34.05 -5.46 -13.68
C GLY A 298 34.01 -3.93 -13.82
N ARG A 299 35.14 -3.36 -14.26
CA ARG A 299 35.35 -1.90 -14.41
C ARG A 299 34.54 -1.24 -15.53
N ARG A 300 33.99 -2.00 -16.48
CA ARG A 300 33.12 -1.45 -17.55
C ARG A 300 31.75 -1.01 -17.01
N ASN A 301 31.36 -1.48 -15.83
CA ASN A 301 30.11 -1.10 -15.19
C ASN A 301 30.23 0.25 -14.47
N SER A 302 29.16 1.04 -14.52
CA SER A 302 29.12 2.32 -13.80
C SER A 302 29.14 2.10 -12.28
N ARG A 303 29.66 3.08 -11.53
CA ARG A 303 29.61 3.07 -10.06
C ARG A 303 28.18 3.00 -9.52
N ILE A 304 27.21 3.48 -10.29
CA ILE A 304 25.78 3.37 -9.96
C ILE A 304 25.33 1.92 -10.04
N ASN A 305 25.73 1.19 -11.09
CA ASN A 305 25.41 -0.22 -11.26
C ASN A 305 25.91 -1.05 -10.06
N TRP A 306 27.17 -0.84 -9.68
CA TRP A 306 27.73 -1.42 -8.45
C TRP A 306 26.92 -1.05 -7.21
N GLY A 307 26.65 0.23 -6.99
CA GLY A 307 25.89 0.70 -5.83
C GLY A 307 24.50 0.07 -5.73
N VAL A 308 23.69 0.14 -6.78
CA VAL A 308 22.32 -0.41 -6.76
C VAL A 308 22.32 -1.93 -6.63
N THR A 309 23.29 -2.62 -7.21
CA THR A 309 23.36 -4.09 -7.14
C THR A 309 23.83 -4.57 -5.77
N VAL A 310 24.82 -3.91 -5.15
CA VAL A 310 25.27 -4.22 -3.79
C VAL A 310 24.15 -3.94 -2.79
N MET A 311 23.47 -2.80 -2.90
CA MET A 311 22.32 -2.50 -2.03
C MET A 311 21.15 -3.45 -2.26
N GLY A 312 20.84 -3.77 -3.52
CA GLY A 312 19.80 -4.72 -3.89
C GLY A 312 20.10 -6.12 -3.36
N GLY A 313 21.33 -6.61 -3.55
CA GLY A 313 21.81 -7.90 -3.08
C GLY A 313 21.85 -7.99 -1.56
N GLY A 314 22.33 -6.95 -0.86
CA GLY A 314 22.30 -6.88 0.60
C GLY A 314 20.87 -6.89 1.15
N THR A 315 19.95 -6.15 0.52
CA THR A 315 18.53 -6.17 0.90
C THR A 315 17.87 -7.53 0.60
N LEU A 316 18.27 -8.19 -0.49
CA LEU A 316 17.82 -9.54 -0.84
C LEU A 316 18.32 -10.58 0.18
N TRP A 317 19.57 -10.45 0.63
CA TRP A 317 20.13 -11.26 1.71
C TRP A 317 19.34 -11.07 3.02
N LEU A 318 19.06 -9.82 3.41
CA LEU A 318 18.19 -9.52 4.56
C LEU A 318 16.78 -10.10 4.40
N ALA A 319 16.26 -10.17 3.18
CA ALA A 319 14.94 -10.78 2.93
C ALA A 319 14.95 -12.31 3.00
N SER A 320 16.12 -12.95 2.93
CA SER A 320 16.28 -14.39 2.71
C SER A 320 16.50 -15.21 3.97
N ARG A 321 16.48 -16.54 3.81
CA ARG A 321 16.85 -17.50 4.87
C ARG A 321 18.30 -17.39 5.35
N PHE A 322 19.17 -16.71 4.60
CA PHE A 322 20.59 -16.56 4.95
C PHE A 322 20.81 -15.53 6.07
N CYS A 323 19.88 -14.59 6.26
CA CYS A 323 19.91 -13.67 7.38
C CYS A 323 19.43 -14.40 8.65
N PRO A 324 20.10 -14.26 9.81
CA PRO A 324 19.82 -15.03 11.03
C PRO A 324 18.54 -14.55 11.77
N TRP A 325 17.39 -14.62 11.10
CA TRP A 325 16.11 -14.15 11.61
C TRP A 325 15.61 -14.87 12.86
N VAL A 326 16.09 -16.09 13.13
CA VAL A 326 15.83 -16.79 14.39
C VAL A 326 16.46 -16.02 15.56
N THR A 327 17.75 -15.71 15.45
CA THR A 327 18.50 -14.96 16.47
C THR A 327 17.96 -13.53 16.61
N ILE A 328 17.73 -12.84 15.49
CA ILE A 328 17.16 -11.49 15.48
C ILE A 328 15.78 -11.47 16.14
N GLY A 329 14.94 -12.46 15.85
CA GLY A 329 13.61 -12.57 16.45
C GLY A 329 13.64 -12.81 17.97
N ARG A 330 14.67 -13.50 18.48
CA ARG A 330 14.89 -13.66 19.93
C ARG A 330 15.40 -12.38 20.58
N LEU A 331 16.34 -11.70 19.95
CA LEU A 331 16.94 -10.45 20.46
C LEU A 331 15.96 -9.27 20.40
N VAL A 332 15.10 -9.22 19.38
CA VAL A 332 14.12 -8.12 19.18
C VAL A 332 12.73 -8.70 18.87
N PRO A 333 12.02 -9.26 19.87
CA PRO A 333 10.74 -9.93 19.65
C PRO A 333 9.67 -9.06 19.00
N LYS A 334 9.70 -7.74 19.24
CA LYS A 334 8.77 -6.76 18.65
C LYS A 334 8.81 -6.74 17.12
N LEU A 335 9.90 -7.16 16.47
CA LEU A 335 9.96 -7.24 15.01
C LEU A 335 8.95 -8.23 14.42
N SER A 336 8.56 -9.26 15.18
CA SER A 336 7.52 -10.21 14.77
C SER A 336 6.16 -9.56 14.51
N GLN A 337 5.87 -8.42 15.16
CA GLN A 337 4.62 -7.65 14.99
C GLN A 337 4.80 -6.45 14.06
N LEU A 338 5.97 -5.80 14.10
CA LEU A 338 6.26 -4.60 13.29
C LEU A 338 6.61 -4.95 11.83
N LEU A 339 7.58 -5.84 11.63
CA LEU A 339 8.01 -6.25 10.28
C LEU A 339 7.12 -7.38 9.75
N GLN A 340 6.83 -8.35 10.62
CA GLN A 340 6.09 -9.61 10.39
C GLN A 340 6.75 -10.55 9.37
N PHE A 341 7.07 -10.02 8.18
CA PHE A 341 7.53 -10.80 7.03
C PHE A 341 8.80 -10.16 6.46
N PRO A 342 10.00 -10.68 6.79
CA PRO A 342 11.25 -10.24 6.18
C PRO A 342 11.21 -10.24 4.65
N VAL A 343 10.46 -11.17 4.04
CA VAL A 343 10.27 -11.20 2.58
C VAL A 343 9.69 -9.91 1.98
N ARG A 344 9.06 -9.02 2.77
CA ARG A 344 8.61 -7.70 2.31
C ARG A 344 9.74 -6.79 1.83
N LEU A 345 10.97 -7.00 2.31
CA LEU A 345 12.16 -6.28 1.87
C LEU A 345 12.47 -6.48 0.37
N THR A 346 11.94 -7.54 -0.25
CA THR A 346 12.03 -7.71 -1.71
C THR A 346 11.38 -6.58 -2.52
N SER A 347 10.46 -5.83 -1.91
CA SER A 347 9.88 -4.62 -2.52
C SER A 347 10.93 -3.53 -2.81
N VAL A 348 12.05 -3.54 -2.08
CA VAL A 348 13.22 -2.68 -2.32
C VAL A 348 14.29 -3.43 -3.11
N ALA A 349 14.57 -4.69 -2.74
CA ALA A 349 15.63 -5.47 -3.36
C ALA A 349 15.41 -5.66 -4.86
N PHE A 350 14.20 -6.03 -5.30
CA PHE A 350 13.93 -6.34 -6.70
C PHE A 350 14.07 -5.11 -7.61
N PRO A 351 13.49 -3.94 -7.31
CA PRO A 351 13.75 -2.74 -8.13
C PRO A 351 15.22 -2.35 -8.22
N LEU A 352 15.99 -2.48 -7.14
CA LEU A 352 17.43 -2.18 -7.15
C LEU A 352 18.22 -3.17 -8.03
N MET A 353 17.97 -4.47 -7.87
CA MET A 353 18.59 -5.52 -8.68
C MET A 353 18.22 -5.39 -10.17
N LEU A 354 16.95 -5.12 -10.48
CA LEU A 354 16.48 -4.90 -11.85
C LEU A 354 17.01 -3.60 -12.45
N CYS A 355 17.22 -2.55 -11.64
CA CYS A 355 17.91 -1.35 -12.07
C CYS A 355 19.37 -1.65 -12.45
N GLY A 356 20.07 -2.46 -11.64
CA GLY A 356 21.40 -2.96 -11.96
C GLY A 356 21.42 -3.75 -13.25
N LEU A 357 20.48 -4.70 -13.41
CA LEU A 357 20.33 -5.51 -14.62
C LEU A 357 20.17 -4.65 -15.88
N ALA A 358 19.28 -3.66 -15.82
CA ALA A 358 19.08 -2.73 -16.92
C ALA A 358 20.36 -1.96 -17.28
N LEU A 359 21.15 -1.55 -16.28
CA LEU A 359 22.45 -0.89 -16.50
C LEU A 359 23.46 -1.84 -17.13
N SER A 360 23.61 -3.06 -16.61
CA SER A 360 24.52 -4.07 -17.16
C SER A 360 24.19 -4.37 -18.63
N MET A 361 22.92 -4.62 -18.94
CA MET A 361 22.43 -4.86 -20.31
C MET A 361 22.64 -3.65 -21.23
N SER A 362 22.69 -2.43 -20.68
CA SER A 362 22.93 -1.21 -21.45
C SER A 362 24.37 -1.05 -21.92
N THR A 363 25.33 -1.63 -21.19
CA THR A 363 26.76 -1.60 -21.54
C THR A 363 27.13 -2.59 -22.64
N ILE A 364 26.18 -3.42 -23.10
CA ILE A 364 26.44 -4.31 -24.22
C ILE A 364 26.41 -3.46 -25.49
N HIS A 365 27.58 -3.30 -26.10
CA HIS A 365 27.76 -2.64 -27.40
C HIS A 365 27.51 -3.68 -28.49
N TRP A 366 26.68 -3.32 -29.47
CA TRP A 366 26.21 -4.23 -30.50
C TRP A 366 26.55 -3.68 -31.89
N HIS A 367 27.16 -4.50 -32.73
CA HIS A 367 27.17 -4.25 -34.18
C HIS A 367 25.76 -4.52 -34.72
N ALA A 368 25.26 -3.60 -35.54
CA ALA A 368 23.83 -3.47 -35.87
C ALA A 368 23.19 -4.71 -36.53
N HIS A 369 23.99 -5.67 -37.02
CA HIS A 369 23.53 -6.84 -37.78
C HIS A 369 24.12 -8.19 -37.32
N GLY A 370 24.55 -8.33 -36.05
CA GLY A 370 25.10 -9.59 -35.52
C GLY A 370 24.12 -10.42 -34.67
N GLY A 371 24.26 -11.75 -34.71
CA GLY A 371 23.54 -12.74 -33.88
C GLY A 371 23.49 -12.49 -32.36
N PRO A 372 24.48 -11.84 -31.72
CA PRO A 372 24.44 -11.57 -30.28
C PRO A 372 23.30 -10.66 -29.81
N THR A 373 22.81 -9.74 -30.67
CA THR A 373 21.67 -8.86 -30.35
C THR A 373 20.36 -9.65 -30.28
N LEU A 374 20.14 -10.55 -31.26
CA LEU A 374 18.96 -11.41 -31.34
C LEU A 374 18.88 -12.32 -30.11
N LEU A 375 20.01 -12.93 -29.72
CA LEU A 375 20.09 -13.80 -28.54
C LEU A 375 19.72 -13.07 -27.25
N VAL A 376 20.25 -11.87 -27.01
CA VAL A 376 19.92 -11.11 -25.78
C VAL A 376 18.48 -10.65 -25.78
N THR A 377 17.93 -10.22 -26.92
CA THR A 377 16.49 -9.92 -27.00
C THR A 377 15.64 -11.16 -26.78
N ALA A 378 16.04 -12.32 -27.28
CA ALA A 378 15.36 -13.58 -27.04
C ALA A 378 15.42 -13.97 -25.56
N LEU A 379 16.59 -13.92 -24.92
CA LEU A 379 16.76 -14.20 -23.49
C LEU A 379 15.96 -13.23 -22.61
N ALA A 380 15.94 -11.94 -22.96
CA ALA A 380 15.12 -10.94 -22.27
C ALA A 380 13.62 -11.24 -22.40
N SER A 381 13.17 -11.64 -23.59
CA SER A 381 11.78 -12.05 -23.83
C SER A 381 11.43 -13.32 -23.06
N VAL A 382 12.30 -14.34 -23.07
CA VAL A 382 12.13 -15.56 -22.28
C VAL A 382 12.09 -15.26 -20.78
N ALA A 383 12.94 -14.35 -20.29
CA ALA A 383 12.91 -13.92 -18.89
C ALA A 383 11.58 -13.23 -18.53
N VAL A 384 11.07 -12.34 -19.39
CA VAL A 384 9.77 -11.68 -19.20
C VAL A 384 8.63 -12.71 -19.21
N LEU A 385 8.59 -13.60 -20.20
CA LEU A 385 7.56 -14.65 -20.30
C LEU A 385 7.62 -15.61 -19.10
N GLY A 386 8.83 -15.99 -18.69
CA GLY A 386 9.06 -16.89 -17.56
C GLY A 386 8.59 -16.35 -16.20
N VAL A 387 8.41 -15.03 -16.06
CA VAL A 387 7.78 -14.42 -14.88
C VAL A 387 6.31 -14.05 -15.12
N ALA A 388 5.96 -13.63 -16.34
CA ALA A 388 4.61 -13.20 -16.67
C ALA A 388 3.61 -14.37 -16.71
N VAL A 389 3.96 -15.48 -17.35
CA VAL A 389 3.06 -16.65 -17.47
C VAL A 389 2.64 -17.18 -16.09
N PRO A 390 3.55 -17.44 -15.12
CA PRO A 390 3.14 -17.85 -13.78
C PRO A 390 2.27 -16.83 -13.05
N ASN A 391 2.48 -15.53 -13.30
CA ASN A 391 1.68 -14.48 -12.67
C ASN A 391 0.25 -14.43 -13.26
N VAL A 392 0.12 -14.47 -14.59
CA VAL A 392 -1.18 -14.57 -15.28
C VAL A 392 -1.91 -15.82 -14.85
N TYR A 393 -1.21 -16.97 -14.79
CA TYR A 393 -1.78 -18.22 -14.30
C TYR A 393 -2.31 -18.08 -12.86
N ARG A 394 -1.56 -17.43 -11.95
CA ARG A 394 -2.04 -17.19 -10.57
C ARG A 394 -3.27 -16.30 -10.54
N MET A 395 -3.32 -15.26 -11.37
CA MET A 395 -4.50 -14.42 -11.50
C MET A 395 -5.70 -15.23 -11.99
N ALA A 396 -5.53 -16.00 -13.07
CA ALA A 396 -6.55 -16.88 -13.64
C ALA A 396 -7.05 -17.92 -12.63
N TYR A 397 -6.12 -18.59 -11.95
CA TYR A 397 -6.43 -19.56 -10.91
C TYR A 397 -7.28 -18.92 -9.81
N ARG A 398 -6.89 -17.75 -9.30
CA ARG A 398 -7.64 -17.03 -8.26
C ARG A 398 -9.01 -16.55 -8.75
N SER A 399 -9.10 -16.12 -10.01
CA SER A 399 -10.35 -15.75 -10.67
C SER A 399 -11.34 -16.91 -10.73
N VAL A 400 -10.90 -18.04 -11.29
CA VAL A 400 -11.74 -19.25 -11.44
C VAL A 400 -12.10 -19.86 -10.08
N GLN A 401 -11.19 -19.81 -9.11
CA GLN A 401 -11.41 -20.36 -7.77
C GLN A 401 -12.62 -19.75 -7.06
N VAL A 402 -12.93 -18.47 -7.29
CA VAL A 402 -14.09 -17.80 -6.69
C VAL A 402 -15.41 -18.36 -7.24
N GLN A 403 -15.40 -18.90 -8.46
CA GLN A 403 -16.58 -19.50 -9.08
C GLN A 403 -16.89 -20.91 -8.57
N HIS A 404 -15.93 -21.57 -7.91
CA HIS A 404 -16.05 -22.96 -7.48
C HIS A 404 -16.76 -23.11 -6.13
N HIS A 405 -17.42 -24.26 -5.88
CA HIS A 405 -18.08 -24.57 -4.60
C HIS A 405 -17.14 -24.53 -3.37
N ARG A 406 -15.82 -24.53 -3.60
CA ARG A 406 -14.77 -24.49 -2.58
C ARG A 406 -14.32 -23.07 -2.23
N VAL A 407 -15.00 -22.04 -2.72
CA VAL A 407 -14.68 -20.62 -2.44
C VAL A 407 -14.41 -20.37 -0.95
N LEU A 408 -15.20 -20.98 -0.06
CA LEU A 408 -15.06 -20.87 1.40
C LEU A 408 -13.70 -21.32 1.95
N ARG A 409 -13.10 -22.39 1.38
CA ARG A 409 -11.78 -22.91 1.80
C ARG A 409 -10.65 -21.92 1.50
N ASN A 410 -10.81 -21.07 0.50
CA ASN A 410 -9.79 -20.10 0.08
C ASN A 410 -9.87 -18.76 0.83
N PHE A 411 -10.99 -18.52 1.53
CA PHE A 411 -11.17 -17.36 2.40
C PHE A 411 -10.31 -17.48 3.69
N GLY A 412 -9.73 -18.64 4.00
CA GLY A 412 -8.70 -18.78 5.04
C GLY A 412 -9.21 -18.40 6.43
N ALA A 413 -8.46 -17.57 7.16
CA ALA A 413 -8.78 -17.09 8.52
C ALA A 413 -9.95 -16.08 8.58
N LEU A 414 -10.88 -16.17 7.64
CA LEU A 414 -12.10 -15.35 7.63
C LEU A 414 -13.21 -16.09 8.36
N LEU A 415 -13.95 -15.36 9.18
CA LEU A 415 -15.13 -15.87 9.84
C LEU A 415 -16.30 -15.70 8.88
N LEU A 416 -16.91 -16.82 8.49
CA LEU A 416 -18.11 -16.85 7.66
C LEU A 416 -19.32 -16.71 8.57
N VAL A 417 -20.09 -15.65 8.40
CA VAL A 417 -21.32 -15.43 9.15
C VAL A 417 -22.44 -16.15 8.38
N ASN A 418 -22.70 -17.40 8.76
CA ASN A 418 -23.80 -18.24 8.28
C ASN A 418 -24.05 -18.17 6.75
N SER A 419 -22.98 -18.34 5.96
CA SER A 419 -23.01 -18.06 4.52
C SER A 419 -22.72 -19.30 3.67
N SER A 420 -23.63 -19.61 2.74
CA SER A 420 -23.40 -20.65 1.72
C SER A 420 -22.43 -20.14 0.64
N PRO A 421 -21.73 -21.03 -0.10
CA PRO A 421 -20.96 -20.65 -1.28
C PRO A 421 -21.77 -19.87 -2.33
N HIS A 422 -23.08 -20.11 -2.42
CA HIS A 422 -23.97 -19.39 -3.33
C HIS A 422 -24.20 -17.95 -2.87
N THR A 423 -24.54 -17.76 -1.59
CA THR A 423 -24.75 -16.43 -0.99
C THR A 423 -23.51 -15.56 -1.10
N LEU A 424 -22.33 -16.13 -0.84
CA LEU A 424 -21.06 -15.41 -0.94
C LEU A 424 -20.76 -14.94 -2.37
N ARG A 425 -20.99 -15.81 -3.37
CA ARG A 425 -20.80 -15.45 -4.79
C ARG A 425 -21.76 -14.37 -5.24
N SER A 426 -23.03 -14.46 -4.85
CA SER A 426 -24.02 -13.42 -5.12
C SER A 426 -23.60 -12.07 -4.50
N ALA A 427 -23.11 -12.09 -3.25
CA ALA A 427 -22.61 -10.90 -2.57
C ALA A 427 -21.38 -10.27 -3.26
N LEU A 428 -20.46 -11.09 -3.79
CA LEU A 428 -19.27 -10.63 -4.52
C LEU A 428 -19.57 -9.98 -5.87
N ASN A 429 -20.63 -10.43 -6.53
CA ASN A 429 -21.07 -9.92 -7.82
C ASN A 429 -22.13 -8.81 -7.69
N SER A 430 -22.55 -8.51 -6.45
CA SER A 430 -23.55 -7.49 -6.18
C SER A 430 -23.07 -6.09 -6.55
N SER A 431 -23.98 -5.27 -7.06
CA SER A 431 -23.82 -3.80 -7.16
C SER A 431 -23.92 -3.09 -5.81
N HIS A 432 -24.10 -3.84 -4.71
CA HIS A 432 -24.08 -3.34 -3.34
C HIS A 432 -22.82 -3.87 -2.64
N PRO A 433 -21.70 -3.12 -2.66
CA PRO A 433 -20.41 -3.58 -2.12
C PRO A 433 -20.44 -3.97 -0.64
N GLY A 434 -21.45 -3.54 0.12
CA GLY A 434 -21.62 -3.93 1.53
C GLY A 434 -22.06 -5.38 1.72
N ALA A 435 -22.67 -6.02 0.73
CA ALA A 435 -23.24 -7.37 0.87
C ALA A 435 -22.20 -8.42 1.29
N ILE A 436 -20.97 -8.31 0.78
CA ILE A 436 -19.88 -9.23 1.14
C ILE A 436 -19.41 -9.06 2.58
N LEU A 437 -19.57 -7.86 3.16
CA LEU A 437 -19.10 -7.53 4.51
C LEU A 437 -20.08 -7.98 5.60
N VAL A 438 -21.31 -8.34 5.22
CA VAL A 438 -22.28 -8.97 6.12
C VAL A 438 -22.10 -10.48 6.16
N THR A 439 -21.59 -11.07 5.07
CA THR A 439 -21.47 -12.53 4.90
C THR A 439 -20.12 -13.09 5.36
N ALA A 440 -19.07 -12.28 5.34
CA ALA A 440 -17.74 -12.69 5.78
C ALA A 440 -16.99 -11.53 6.44
N GLU A 441 -16.22 -11.82 7.48
CA GLU A 441 -15.42 -10.82 8.19
C GLU A 441 -14.04 -11.36 8.61
N LYS A 442 -13.05 -10.47 8.69
CA LYS A 442 -11.74 -10.80 9.25
C LYS A 442 -11.69 -10.40 10.72
N HIS A 443 -11.51 -11.37 11.61
CA HIS A 443 -11.36 -11.17 13.07
C HIS A 443 -10.01 -10.52 13.49
N SER A 444 -9.46 -9.64 12.65
CA SER A 444 -8.18 -8.97 12.88
C SER A 444 -8.21 -8.08 14.13
N SER A 445 -7.17 -8.21 14.97
CA SER A 445 -6.98 -7.39 16.17
C SER A 445 -6.46 -5.99 15.88
N ASP A 446 -6.09 -5.70 14.63
CA ASP A 446 -5.38 -4.48 14.24
C ASP A 446 -6.09 -3.22 14.73
N TYR A 447 -5.38 -2.42 15.53
CA TYR A 447 -5.84 -1.14 16.09
C TYR A 447 -6.99 -1.23 17.09
N LEU A 448 -7.34 -2.41 17.60
CA LEU A 448 -8.32 -2.51 18.68
C LEU A 448 -7.78 -1.85 19.96
N PRO A 449 -8.59 -1.07 20.67
CA PRO A 449 -8.22 -0.59 21.98
C PRO A 449 -8.25 -1.77 22.95
N VAL A 450 -7.19 -1.95 23.72
CA VAL A 450 -7.05 -3.08 24.65
C VAL A 450 -7.02 -2.60 26.09
N ASN A 451 -7.65 -3.39 26.96
CA ASN A 451 -7.66 -3.18 28.40
C ASN A 451 -7.20 -4.47 29.09
N GLY A 452 -6.25 -4.34 30.01
CA GLY A 452 -5.64 -5.47 30.71
C GLY A 452 -4.68 -6.32 29.87
N ARG A 453 -4.22 -7.43 30.45
CA ARG A 453 -3.24 -8.35 29.83
C ARG A 453 -3.88 -9.11 28.66
N GLN A 454 -3.21 -9.07 27.51
CA GLN A 454 -3.57 -9.82 26.31
C GLN A 454 -2.84 -11.16 26.29
N GLY A 455 -3.48 -12.19 25.73
CA GLY A 455 -2.90 -13.53 25.60
C GLY A 455 -3.29 -14.20 24.28
N PRO A 456 -2.70 -15.37 23.96
CA PRO A 456 -3.11 -16.15 22.80
C PRO A 456 -4.49 -16.79 22.99
N GLY A 457 -5.07 -17.34 21.92
CA GLY A 457 -6.32 -18.10 21.99
C GLY A 457 -7.56 -17.23 22.22
N THR A 458 -8.45 -17.68 23.10
CA THR A 458 -9.76 -17.07 23.37
C THR A 458 -9.68 -15.68 24.00
N VAL A 459 -8.55 -15.37 24.65
CA VAL A 459 -8.29 -14.06 25.26
C VAL A 459 -7.54 -13.11 24.32
N SER A 460 -7.30 -13.51 23.07
CA SER A 460 -6.68 -12.63 22.07
C SER A 460 -7.67 -11.54 21.63
N PRO A 461 -7.21 -10.32 21.31
CA PRO A 461 -8.12 -9.23 20.96
C PRO A 461 -9.04 -9.57 19.77
N GLY A 462 -8.55 -10.37 18.80
CA GLY A 462 -9.36 -10.82 17.66
C GLY A 462 -10.45 -11.83 18.04
N ALA A 463 -10.16 -12.74 18.97
CA ALA A 463 -11.15 -13.70 19.49
C ALA A 463 -12.22 -12.98 20.32
N VAL A 464 -11.81 -12.06 21.20
CA VAL A 464 -12.74 -11.23 21.98
C VAL A 464 -13.61 -10.37 21.07
N PHE A 465 -13.04 -9.75 20.03
CA PHE A 465 -13.80 -8.99 19.04
C PHE A 465 -14.85 -9.84 18.32
N THR A 466 -14.49 -11.09 18.00
CA THR A 466 -15.45 -12.03 17.41
C THR A 466 -16.65 -12.27 18.34
N GLN A 467 -16.39 -12.57 19.61
CA GLN A 467 -17.42 -12.90 20.58
C GLN A 467 -18.28 -11.71 20.98
N GLU A 468 -17.66 -10.57 21.27
CA GLU A 468 -18.35 -9.40 21.83
C GLU A 468 -18.95 -8.47 20.77
N VAL A 469 -18.40 -8.46 19.55
CA VAL A 469 -18.85 -7.58 18.47
C VAL A 469 -19.51 -8.38 17.36
N LEU A 470 -18.79 -9.31 16.71
CA LEU A 470 -19.32 -9.96 15.50
C LEU A 470 -20.55 -10.82 15.77
N PHE A 471 -20.50 -11.69 16.79
CA PHE A 471 -21.64 -12.55 17.13
C PHE A 471 -22.82 -11.78 17.73
N LYS A 472 -22.56 -10.66 18.40
CA LYS A 472 -23.62 -9.84 19.00
C LYS A 472 -24.24 -8.84 18.03
N HIS A 473 -23.54 -8.44 16.98
CA HIS A 473 -24.01 -7.43 16.01
C HIS A 473 -25.44 -7.64 15.49
N PRO A 474 -25.90 -8.86 15.14
CA PRO A 474 -27.26 -9.07 14.62
C PRO A 474 -28.40 -8.69 15.59
N TYR A 475 -28.13 -8.64 16.90
CA TYR A 475 -29.14 -8.30 17.92
C TYR A 475 -29.28 -6.78 18.14
N PHE A 476 -28.53 -5.96 17.42
CA PHE A 476 -28.50 -4.51 17.57
C PHE A 476 -28.75 -3.83 16.22
N THR A 477 -29.37 -2.65 16.27
CA THR A 477 -29.54 -1.79 15.09
C THR A 477 -28.59 -0.60 15.15
N TYR A 478 -27.89 -0.34 14.05
CA TYR A 478 -26.87 0.70 13.96
C TYR A 478 -27.29 1.78 12.96
N THR A 479 -27.02 3.03 13.29
CA THR A 479 -27.31 4.17 12.42
C THR A 479 -26.20 5.20 12.52
N ALA A 480 -25.47 5.43 11.44
CA ALA A 480 -24.53 6.53 11.33
C ALA A 480 -25.29 7.86 11.29
N LEU A 481 -24.85 8.84 12.06
CA LEU A 481 -25.44 10.17 12.17
C LEU A 481 -24.41 11.24 11.83
N SER A 482 -24.88 12.47 11.57
CA SER A 482 -24.03 13.63 11.36
C SER A 482 -23.06 13.90 12.51
N GLY A 483 -21.89 14.46 12.18
CA GLY A 483 -20.84 14.80 13.15
C GLY A 483 -20.06 13.59 13.67
N GLY A 484 -19.95 12.51 12.88
CA GLY A 484 -19.22 11.29 13.24
C GLY A 484 -19.85 10.47 14.37
N ARG A 485 -21.14 10.67 14.62
CA ARG A 485 -21.89 9.95 15.66
C ARG A 485 -22.38 8.62 15.13
N LEU A 486 -22.38 7.60 15.99
CA LEU A 486 -23.00 6.31 15.72
C LEU A 486 -24.04 6.02 16.79
N ARG A 487 -25.28 5.76 16.37
CA ARG A 487 -26.38 5.37 17.23
C ARG A 487 -26.57 3.85 17.16
N ILE A 488 -26.72 3.23 18.32
CA ILE A 488 -26.97 1.81 18.51
C ILE A 488 -28.28 1.66 19.29
N ARG A 489 -29.16 0.78 18.85
CA ARG A 489 -30.46 0.50 19.47
C ARG A 489 -30.63 -0.99 19.73
N TRP A 490 -31.20 -1.34 20.87
CA TRP A 490 -31.56 -2.70 21.24
C TRP A 490 -32.76 -2.69 22.18
N ASN A 491 -33.39 -3.85 22.35
CA ASN A 491 -34.46 -4.04 23.31
C ASN A 491 -34.01 -5.08 24.35
N GLU A 492 -34.40 -4.87 25.60
CA GLU A 492 -34.19 -5.84 26.69
C GLU A 492 -35.53 -6.21 27.32
N THR A 493 -35.68 -7.45 27.76
CA THR A 493 -36.88 -7.89 28.49
C THR A 493 -36.84 -7.45 29.95
N MET A 494 -35.65 -7.39 30.55
CA MET A 494 -35.44 -6.96 31.93
C MET A 494 -34.28 -5.97 32.02
N ALA A 495 -34.31 -5.09 33.03
CA ALA A 495 -33.20 -4.18 33.28
C ALA A 495 -31.95 -4.96 33.72
N GLY A 496 -30.79 -4.57 33.21
CA GLY A 496 -29.55 -5.32 33.45
C GLY A 496 -28.34 -4.74 32.72
N TRP A 497 -27.16 -5.27 33.02
CA TRP A 497 -25.93 -4.88 32.33
C TRP A 497 -25.84 -5.54 30.97
N GLN A 498 -25.63 -4.75 29.93
CA GLN A 498 -25.50 -5.23 28.57
C GLN A 498 -24.19 -4.76 27.93
N THR A 499 -23.46 -5.70 27.32
CA THR A 499 -22.30 -5.38 26.49
C THR A 499 -22.77 -4.94 25.11
N ILE A 500 -22.42 -3.71 24.73
CA ILE A 500 -22.81 -3.20 23.42
C ILE A 500 -21.73 -3.53 22.39
N PRO A 501 -22.07 -4.14 21.23
CA PRO A 501 -21.13 -4.56 20.18
C PRO A 501 -20.51 -3.40 19.39
N VAL A 502 -19.73 -2.57 20.08
CA VAL A 502 -18.88 -1.49 19.56
C VAL A 502 -17.62 -1.40 20.42
N VAL A 503 -16.57 -0.77 19.92
CA VAL A 503 -15.35 -0.50 20.68
C VAL A 503 -15.24 0.99 20.99
N THR A 504 -14.72 1.30 22.18
CA THR A 504 -14.52 2.69 22.63
C THR A 504 -13.05 3.01 22.87
N TYR A 505 -12.68 4.25 22.56
CA TYR A 505 -11.36 4.80 22.81
C TYR A 505 -11.45 5.82 23.94
N HIS A 506 -10.30 6.27 24.45
CA HIS A 506 -10.20 7.35 25.43
C HIS A 506 -11.03 8.57 25.01
N GLN A 507 -11.00 8.93 23.73
CA GLN A 507 -11.72 10.06 23.15
C GLN A 507 -13.22 9.80 22.91
N THR A 508 -13.70 8.57 23.11
CA THR A 508 -15.09 8.24 22.82
C THR A 508 -15.99 8.73 23.95
N THR A 509 -16.94 9.61 23.60
CA THR A 509 -18.07 9.95 24.47
C THR A 509 -19.20 8.97 24.26
N VAL A 510 -19.80 8.52 25.37
CA VAL A 510 -20.91 7.58 25.40
C VAL A 510 -22.12 8.26 25.99
N THR A 511 -23.26 8.22 25.28
CA THR A 511 -24.55 8.72 25.75
C THR A 511 -25.55 7.58 25.69
N VAL A 512 -26.16 7.21 26.81
CA VAL A 512 -27.17 6.14 26.91
C VAL A 512 -28.50 6.75 27.31
N ASN A 513 -29.56 6.45 26.57
CA ASN A 513 -30.93 6.91 26.82
C ASN A 513 -31.00 8.44 27.08
N GLY A 514 -30.25 9.22 26.28
CA GLY A 514 -30.19 10.69 26.39
C GLY A 514 -29.19 11.22 27.42
N ARG A 515 -28.75 10.41 28.39
CA ARG A 515 -27.77 10.82 29.41
C ARG A 515 -26.35 10.53 28.97
N ARG A 516 -25.49 11.55 28.96
CA ARG A 516 -24.05 11.38 28.74
C ARG A 516 -23.43 10.71 29.97
N LEU A 517 -22.69 9.63 29.75
CA LEU A 517 -22.03 8.88 30.81
C LEU A 517 -20.58 9.33 30.96
N ASN A 518 -20.16 9.49 32.22
CA ASN A 518 -18.77 9.58 32.61
C ASN A 518 -18.13 8.19 32.65
N ARG A 519 -16.80 8.12 32.62
CA ARG A 519 -16.08 6.84 32.53
C ARG A 519 -16.29 5.88 33.69
N ASN A 520 -16.61 6.41 34.87
CA ASN A 520 -16.90 5.63 36.07
C ASN A 520 -18.35 5.11 36.12
N GLN A 521 -19.21 5.51 35.17
CA GLN A 521 -20.63 5.13 35.14
C GLN A 521 -20.92 3.95 34.21
N TYR A 522 -19.89 3.35 33.60
CA TYR A 522 -20.03 2.15 32.77
C TYR A 522 -18.73 1.35 32.77
N TYR A 523 -18.83 0.04 32.55
CA TYR A 523 -17.65 -0.84 32.49
C TYR A 523 -17.16 -1.01 31.05
N ARG A 524 -15.96 -1.55 30.92
CA ARG A 524 -15.32 -1.81 29.62
C ARG A 524 -14.73 -3.21 29.61
N SER A 525 -14.98 -3.93 28.52
CA SER A 525 -14.38 -5.23 28.28
C SER A 525 -12.87 -5.14 27.97
N ARG A 526 -12.25 -6.30 27.68
CA ARG A 526 -10.83 -6.39 27.30
C ARG A 526 -10.49 -5.68 25.99
N ILE A 527 -11.49 -5.42 25.14
CA ILE A 527 -11.35 -4.63 23.90
C ILE A 527 -12.04 -3.26 23.99
N ASN A 528 -12.26 -2.78 25.23
CA ASN A 528 -13.02 -1.57 25.52
C ASN A 528 -14.43 -1.53 24.89
N ALA A 529 -15.09 -2.68 24.77
CA ALA A 529 -16.52 -2.69 24.47
C ALA A 529 -17.27 -2.17 25.71
N PRO A 530 -18.18 -1.19 25.57
CA PRO A 530 -18.87 -0.58 26.70
C PRO A 530 -19.93 -1.56 27.23
N ILE A 531 -19.96 -1.73 28.54
CA ILE A 531 -20.98 -2.49 29.27
C ILE A 531 -21.79 -1.47 30.07
N VAL A 532 -23.05 -1.29 29.68
CA VAL A 532 -23.93 -0.23 30.19
C VAL A 532 -25.17 -0.82 30.82
N GLN A 533 -25.78 -0.09 31.76
CA GLN A 533 -27.05 -0.48 32.35
C GLN A 533 -28.19 -0.20 31.35
N SER A 534 -28.87 -1.26 30.94
CA SER A 534 -30.06 -1.22 30.10
C SER A 534 -31.32 -1.18 30.96
N LEU A 535 -32.35 -0.52 30.45
CA LEU A 535 -33.70 -0.54 31.00
C LEU A 535 -34.52 -1.64 30.31
N ALA A 536 -35.60 -2.12 30.94
CA ALA A 536 -36.57 -2.94 30.24
C ALA A 536 -37.20 -2.15 29.07
N GLY A 537 -37.40 -2.81 27.93
CA GLY A 537 -37.86 -2.18 26.70
C GLY A 537 -36.73 -1.61 25.85
N ARG A 538 -36.99 -0.48 25.18
CA ARG A 538 -36.12 0.07 24.14
C ARG A 538 -34.99 0.92 24.72
N ASN A 539 -33.76 0.56 24.38
CA ASN A 539 -32.56 1.29 24.76
C ASN A 539 -31.87 1.90 23.54
N THR A 540 -31.15 3.00 23.76
CA THR A 540 -30.34 3.65 22.72
C THR A 540 -29.03 4.13 23.30
N MET A 541 -27.92 3.81 22.64
CA MET A 541 -26.60 4.36 22.91
C MET A 541 -26.12 5.17 21.71
N VAL A 542 -25.46 6.29 21.96
CA VAL A 542 -24.77 7.09 20.94
C VAL A 542 -23.31 7.23 21.32
N ILE A 543 -22.41 6.86 20.40
CA ILE A 543 -20.97 7.07 20.56
C ILE A 543 -20.45 8.12 19.58
N ARG A 544 -19.43 8.87 20.02
CA ARG A 544 -18.73 9.86 19.20
C ARG A 544 -17.27 9.97 19.64
N PHE A 545 -16.35 9.95 18.70
CA PHE A 545 -14.95 10.26 18.95
C PHE A 545 -14.75 11.78 18.99
N GLN A 546 -14.31 12.30 20.13
CA GLN A 546 -14.03 13.73 20.31
C GLN A 546 -12.59 14.04 19.90
N THR A 547 -12.42 14.79 18.81
CA THR A 547 -11.11 15.21 18.33
C THR A 547 -10.58 16.37 19.17
N PRO A 548 -9.41 16.25 19.82
CA PRO A 548 -8.78 17.37 20.49
C PRO A 548 -8.43 18.52 19.51
N PRO A 549 -8.45 19.79 19.95
CA PRO A 549 -8.19 20.94 19.07
C PRO A 549 -6.85 20.86 18.32
N TRP A 550 -5.76 20.47 19.00
CA TRP A 550 -4.44 20.34 18.37
C TRP A 550 -4.43 19.31 17.25
N THR A 551 -5.17 18.20 17.41
CA THR A 551 -5.24 17.17 16.37
C THR A 551 -6.07 17.68 15.18
N THR A 552 -7.14 18.44 15.43
CA THR A 552 -7.93 19.09 14.39
C THR A 552 -7.06 20.00 13.51
N VAL A 553 -6.13 20.76 14.10
CA VAL A 553 -5.16 21.58 13.34
C VAL A 553 -4.33 20.69 12.40
N LEU A 554 -3.78 19.57 12.89
CA LEU A 554 -2.99 18.66 12.06
C LEU A 554 -3.81 17.98 10.95
N LEU A 555 -5.09 17.68 11.21
CA LEU A 555 -6.02 17.15 10.20
C LEU A 555 -6.27 18.14 9.06
N TRP A 556 -6.29 19.45 9.36
CA TRP A 556 -6.46 20.53 8.37
C TRP A 556 -5.16 21.03 7.74
N LEU A 557 -4.03 20.83 8.41
CA LEU A 557 -2.71 21.20 7.87
C LEU A 557 -2.34 20.37 6.63
N ALA A 558 -2.62 19.07 6.64
CA ALA A 558 -2.34 18.19 5.51
C ALA A 558 -3.10 18.54 4.22
N PRO A 559 -4.44 18.70 4.19
CA PRO A 559 -5.17 19.03 2.97
C PRO A 559 -4.81 20.43 2.45
N VAL A 560 -4.63 21.42 3.34
CA VAL A 560 -4.12 22.74 2.96
C VAL A 560 -2.73 22.62 2.34
N GLY A 561 -1.83 21.82 2.93
CA GLY A 561 -0.51 21.57 2.36
C GLY A 561 -0.56 20.95 0.96
N TRP A 562 -1.46 19.99 0.71
CA TRP A 562 -1.67 19.40 -0.61
C TRP A 562 -2.17 20.43 -1.62
N LEU A 563 -3.14 21.27 -1.23
CA LEU A 563 -3.67 22.34 -2.07
C LEU A 563 -2.61 23.39 -2.39
N SER A 564 -1.83 23.84 -1.40
CA SER A 564 -0.71 24.76 -1.59
C SER A 564 0.34 24.19 -2.53
N LEU A 565 0.70 22.90 -2.37
CA LEU A 565 1.65 22.24 -3.27
C LEU A 565 1.11 22.21 -4.70
N ALA A 566 -0.16 21.86 -4.90
CA ALA A 566 -0.81 21.86 -6.20
C ALA A 566 -0.80 23.26 -6.84
N ALA A 567 -1.18 24.29 -6.09
CA ALA A 567 -1.16 25.68 -6.54
C ALA A 567 0.25 26.13 -6.96
N VAL A 568 1.28 25.81 -6.18
CA VAL A 568 2.68 26.12 -6.52
C VAL A 568 3.13 25.43 -7.81
N VAL A 569 2.76 24.15 -8.00
CA VAL A 569 3.10 23.41 -9.22
C VAL A 569 2.42 24.00 -10.44
N VAL A 570 1.13 24.35 -10.34
CA VAL A 570 0.36 24.98 -11.42
C VAL A 570 0.92 26.35 -11.76
N TRP A 571 1.18 27.19 -10.75
CA TRP A 571 1.76 28.52 -10.93
C TRP A 571 3.12 28.47 -11.63
N ARG A 572 4.03 27.58 -11.19
CA ARG A 572 5.34 27.39 -11.84
C ARG A 572 5.23 26.95 -13.29
N ARG A 573 4.30 26.04 -13.60
CA ARG A 573 4.06 25.63 -14.99
C ARG A 573 3.59 26.83 -15.81
N ARG A 574 2.55 27.55 -15.36
CA ARG A 574 2.02 28.72 -16.07
C ARG A 574 3.10 29.79 -16.32
N ASN A 575 3.97 30.05 -15.34
CA ASN A 575 5.03 31.04 -15.50
C ASN A 575 6.12 30.58 -16.49
N ASN A 576 6.52 29.30 -16.45
CA ASN A 576 7.45 28.75 -17.42
C ASN A 576 6.88 28.82 -18.86
N TRP A 577 5.59 28.52 -19.03
CA TRP A 577 4.89 28.66 -20.32
C TRP A 577 4.91 30.12 -20.83
N ARG A 578 4.64 31.10 -19.95
CA ARG A 578 4.69 32.54 -20.28
C ARG A 578 6.09 33.02 -20.67
N THR A 579 7.12 32.56 -19.98
CA THR A 579 8.51 32.91 -20.33
C THR A 579 8.93 32.28 -21.66
N SER A 580 8.51 31.05 -21.97
CA SER A 580 8.80 30.41 -23.26
C SER A 580 8.00 31.03 -24.41
N SER A 581 6.75 31.46 -24.19
CA SER A 581 5.96 32.13 -25.21
C SER A 581 6.42 33.57 -25.47
N GLY A 582 6.88 34.29 -24.43
CA GLY A 582 7.48 35.62 -24.58
C GLY A 582 8.83 35.60 -25.32
N TRP A 583 9.62 34.54 -25.16
CA TRP A 583 10.86 34.33 -25.92
C TRP A 583 10.57 34.07 -27.41
N ILE A 584 9.53 33.28 -27.71
CA ILE A 584 9.08 33.06 -29.10
C ILE A 584 8.57 34.36 -29.73
N GLN A 585 7.80 35.18 -29.01
CA GLN A 585 7.30 36.45 -29.55
C GLN A 585 8.41 37.50 -29.79
N ARG A 586 9.43 37.59 -28.92
CA ARG A 586 10.56 38.53 -29.11
C ARG A 586 11.47 38.14 -30.28
N ASN A 587 11.69 36.85 -30.52
CA ASN A 587 12.53 36.40 -31.64
C ASN A 587 11.82 36.47 -33.00
N VAL A 588 10.48 36.47 -33.03
CA VAL A 588 9.70 36.72 -34.26
C VAL A 588 9.66 38.22 -34.58
N ALA A 589 9.75 39.10 -33.58
CA ALA A 589 9.80 40.55 -33.78
C ALA A 589 11.17 41.08 -34.26
N HIS A 590 12.26 40.31 -34.09
CA HIS A 590 13.59 40.63 -34.63
C HIS A 590 13.89 39.95 -35.98
N ALA A 591 12.95 39.15 -36.50
CA ALA A 591 13.02 38.49 -37.81
C ALA A 591 12.07 39.13 -38.85
N LYS A 592 11.54 40.31 -38.52
CA LYS A 592 10.98 41.29 -39.46
C LYS A 592 11.87 42.51 -39.42
#